data_AF-A0A9N9EMW2-F1
#
_entry.id   AF-A0A9N9EMW2-F1
#
_cell.length_a   1.000
_cell.length_b   1.000
_cell.length_c   1.000
_cell.angle_alpha   90.00
_cell.angle_beta   90.00
_cell.angle_gamma   90.00
#
_symmetry.space_group_name_H-M   'P 1'
#
loop_
_entity.id
_entity.type
_entity.pdbx_description
1 polymer ?
#
loop_
_entity_poly.entity_id
_entity_poly.type
_entity_poly.pdbx_seq_one_letter_code
_entity_poly.pdbx_strand_id
1 'polypeptide(L)'
;MDQSNISRKEYRALTTTSQDLPKEWLVSEEKYNVNEIMQNHILLLVFDLNAQTNSNSDSESDSDSGSNLNSEIIATTLEKGVYRNISVILRFVVPKLVTNKVLSYKTPIIYLRISGDRRNVGKKIKHVMITLAILNDKKNLMKPESHYTILLFSGTENYVSLKVTLEPICYELQELHKNEFIDTINQQWKIEVFFSSDWKFLAIILGFNAPNAFNFCPWCLCTKDLISD
;
A
#
# COMPACT_ATOMS: atom_id res chain seq x y z
N MET A 1 5.48 45.31 -1.78
CA MET A 1 6.30 45.78 -0.65
C MET A 1 5.55 45.38 0.60
N ASP A 2 6.05 44.41 1.37
CA ASP A 2 5.47 44.08 2.68
C ASP A 2 5.84 45.21 3.65
N GLN A 3 4.83 45.93 4.14
CA GLN A 3 4.99 47.07 5.03
C GLN A 3 4.39 46.76 6.40
N SER A 4 5.07 45.95 7.20
CA SER A 4 5.08 46.03 8.66
C SER A 4 5.91 44.88 9.25
N ASN A 5 7.00 45.22 9.95
CA ASN A 5 7.69 44.24 10.78
C ASN A 5 6.86 43.98 12.04
N ILE A 6 6.49 42.72 12.26
CA ILE A 6 5.78 42.27 13.47
C ILE A 6 6.57 42.69 14.71
N SER A 7 5.89 43.27 15.71
CA SER A 7 6.56 43.66 16.94
C SER A 7 7.01 42.41 17.71
N ARG A 8 8.09 42.53 18.49
CA ARG A 8 8.62 41.41 19.32
C ARG A 8 7.56 40.82 20.26
N LYS A 9 6.60 41.63 20.71
CA LYS A 9 5.50 41.21 21.58
C LYS A 9 4.48 40.36 20.84
N GLU A 10 4.09 40.77 19.64
CA GLU A 10 3.17 40.01 18.78
C GLU A 10 3.81 38.71 18.30
N TYR A 11 5.09 38.74 17.92
CA TYR A 11 5.83 37.52 17.59
C TYR A 11 5.84 36.54 18.78
N ARG A 12 6.14 37.03 20.00
CA ARG A 12 6.09 36.20 21.21
C ARG A 12 4.70 35.63 21.47
N ALA A 13 3.64 36.41 21.27
CA ALA A 13 2.27 35.94 21.42
C ALA A 13 1.92 34.84 20.40
N LEU A 14 2.35 34.99 19.14
CA LEU A 14 2.15 33.98 18.08
C LEU A 14 2.97 32.71 18.32
N THR A 15 4.18 32.83 18.87
CA THR A 15 5.04 31.68 19.20
C THR A 15 4.84 31.18 20.62
N THR A 16 3.85 31.70 21.37
CA THR A 16 3.56 31.18 22.70
C THR A 16 3.02 29.77 22.52
N THR A 17 3.80 28.77 22.92
CA THR A 17 3.38 27.37 22.91
C THR A 17 2.10 27.25 23.73
N SER A 18 1.02 26.83 23.09
CA SER A 18 -0.21 26.51 23.80
C SER A 18 0.13 25.47 24.86
N GLN A 19 -0.13 25.78 26.13
CA GLN A 19 0.13 24.86 27.24
C GLN A 19 -0.74 23.61 27.17
N ASP A 20 -1.81 23.64 26.35
CA ASP A 20 -2.72 22.54 26.11
C ASP A 20 -2.19 21.53 25.07
N LEU A 21 -1.11 21.86 24.35
CA LEU A 21 -0.52 20.93 23.39
C LEU A 21 0.30 19.85 24.13
N PRO A 22 0.09 18.56 23.81
CA PRO A 22 0.88 17.48 24.40
C PRO A 22 2.36 17.68 24.06
N LYS A 23 3.23 17.39 25.04
CA LYS A 23 4.68 17.47 24.85
C LYS A 23 5.12 16.42 23.83
N GLU A 24 6.15 16.76 23.06
CA GLU A 24 6.69 15.90 21.99
C GLU A 24 7.04 14.48 22.46
N TRP A 25 7.62 14.36 23.66
CA TRP A 25 7.98 13.05 24.21
C TRP A 25 6.74 12.18 24.51
N LEU A 26 5.63 12.75 24.96
CA LEU A 26 4.36 12.02 25.15
C LEU A 26 3.82 11.51 23.82
N VAL A 27 3.90 12.34 22.77
CA VAL A 27 3.51 11.95 21.41
C VAL A 27 4.41 10.81 20.90
N SER A 28 5.72 10.88 21.20
CA SER A 28 6.68 9.84 20.81
C SER A 28 6.45 8.52 21.55
N GLU A 29 6.17 8.58 22.85
CA GLU A 29 5.84 7.41 23.67
C GLU A 29 4.55 6.75 23.19
N GLU A 30 3.50 7.54 22.95
CA GLU A 30 2.24 7.03 22.43
C GLU A 30 2.43 6.40 21.04
N LYS A 31 3.24 7.03 20.17
CA LYS A 31 3.58 6.46 18.86
C LYS A 31 4.32 5.12 18.98
N TYR A 32 5.21 4.99 19.96
CA TYR A 32 5.90 3.73 20.24
C TYR A 32 4.90 2.64 20.67
N ASN A 33 4.00 2.96 21.62
CA ASN A 33 2.96 2.04 22.10
C ASN A 33 2.04 1.58 20.96
N VAL A 34 1.57 2.51 20.12
CA VAL A 34 0.75 2.19 18.95
C VAL A 34 1.51 1.30 17.97
N ASN A 35 2.79 1.57 17.72
CA ASN A 35 3.60 0.73 16.83
C ASN A 35 3.74 -0.69 17.35
N GLU A 36 3.97 -0.88 18.66
CA GLU A 36 4.10 -2.20 19.28
C GLU A 36 2.79 -3.00 19.17
N ILE A 37 1.65 -2.36 19.49
CA ILE A 37 0.32 -2.96 19.32
C ILE A 37 0.08 -3.33 17.85
N MET A 38 0.41 -2.42 16.92
CA MET A 38 0.22 -2.63 15.49
C MET A 38 1.06 -3.78 14.94
N GLN A 39 2.31 -3.95 15.39
CA GLN A 39 3.16 -5.07 14.96
C GLN A 39 2.56 -6.43 15.34
N ASN A 40 1.88 -6.52 16.48
CA ASN A 40 1.22 -7.75 16.93
C ASN A 40 -0.07 -8.06 16.14
N HIS A 41 -0.76 -7.05 15.61
CA HIS A 41 -2.05 -7.23 14.92
C HIS A 41 -1.94 -7.24 13.39
N ILE A 42 -1.07 -6.41 12.80
CA ILE A 42 -0.88 -6.26 11.36
C ILE A 42 0.63 -6.22 11.07
N LEU A 43 1.23 -7.40 11.00
CA LEU A 43 2.65 -7.56 10.73
C LEU A 43 3.04 -6.90 9.40
N LEU A 44 4.12 -6.13 9.43
CA LEU A 44 4.79 -5.62 8.24
C LEU A 44 5.82 -6.65 7.78
N LEU A 45 5.66 -7.12 6.55
CA LEU A 45 6.58 -8.09 5.96
C LEU A 45 7.56 -7.33 5.06
N VAL A 46 8.84 -7.45 5.36
CA VAL A 46 9.92 -6.77 4.63
C VAL A 46 10.48 -7.72 3.58
N PHE A 47 10.73 -7.21 2.38
CA PHE A 47 11.40 -7.94 1.32
C PHE A 47 12.48 -7.09 0.66
N ASP A 48 13.38 -7.76 -0.04
CA ASP A 48 14.47 -7.17 -0.81
C ASP A 48 14.40 -7.67 -2.26
N LEU A 49 14.28 -6.73 -3.20
CA LEU A 49 14.20 -7.01 -4.63
C LEU A 49 15.48 -7.63 -5.18
N ASN A 50 16.65 -7.26 -4.64
CA ASN A 50 17.94 -7.72 -5.14
C ASN A 50 18.24 -9.18 -4.76
N ALA A 51 17.70 -9.64 -3.63
CA ALA A 51 17.84 -11.03 -3.21
C ALA A 51 17.04 -11.99 -4.12
N GLN A 52 15.90 -11.54 -4.65
CA GLN A 52 15.01 -12.33 -5.50
C GLN A 52 15.47 -12.40 -6.97
N THR A 53 16.24 -11.42 -7.44
CA THR A 53 16.84 -11.49 -8.80
C THR A 53 18.02 -12.45 -8.88
N ASN A 54 18.70 -12.69 -7.76
CA ASN A 54 19.90 -13.55 -7.70
C ASN A 54 19.58 -15.04 -7.50
N SER A 55 18.33 -15.42 -7.20
CA SER A 55 17.93 -16.82 -7.03
C SER A 55 17.57 -17.53 -8.34
N ASN A 56 17.65 -16.85 -9.49
CA ASN A 56 17.48 -17.45 -10.81
C ASN A 56 18.81 -17.85 -11.47
N SER A 57 19.91 -17.89 -10.72
CA SER A 57 21.14 -18.57 -11.15
C SER A 57 21.28 -19.88 -10.38
N ASP A 58 21.15 -21.00 -11.09
CA ASP A 58 21.43 -22.34 -10.58
C ASP A 58 22.85 -22.44 -10.00
N SER A 59 22.97 -22.88 -8.73
CA SER A 59 23.91 -23.91 -8.29
C SER A 59 23.94 -24.06 -6.75
N GLU A 60 23.56 -25.25 -6.29
CA GLU A 60 24.15 -26.09 -5.22
C GLU A 60 24.46 -25.56 -3.80
N SER A 61 24.26 -26.49 -2.87
CA SER A 61 24.28 -26.47 -1.39
C SER A 61 25.52 -25.90 -0.70
N ASP A 62 25.33 -25.27 0.47
CA ASP A 62 25.67 -25.90 1.76
C ASP A 62 25.24 -25.06 2.98
N SER A 63 25.02 -25.79 4.07
CA SER A 63 24.57 -25.41 5.42
C SER A 63 25.44 -24.35 6.14
N ASP A 64 24.83 -23.51 7.00
CA ASP A 64 24.89 -23.68 8.47
C ASP A 64 24.35 -22.45 9.26
N SER A 65 23.63 -22.76 10.34
CA SER A 65 23.42 -22.07 11.61
C SER A 65 23.39 -20.53 11.74
N GLY A 66 22.19 -20.04 12.09
CA GLY A 66 21.92 -19.25 13.29
C GLY A 66 22.68 -17.92 13.52
N SER A 67 21.99 -16.79 13.34
CA SER A 67 22.18 -15.65 14.24
C SER A 67 20.95 -14.74 14.32
N ASN A 68 20.48 -14.55 15.55
CA ASN A 68 19.56 -13.50 15.96
C ASN A 68 20.31 -12.16 15.87
N LEU A 69 19.92 -11.27 14.95
CA LEU A 69 20.46 -9.91 14.88
C LEU A 69 19.36 -8.89 14.56
N ASN A 70 18.93 -8.21 15.63
CA ASN A 70 18.36 -6.87 15.72
C ASN A 70 18.16 -6.14 14.38
N SER A 71 16.90 -5.97 14.00
CA SER A 71 16.41 -5.37 12.76
C SER A 71 16.51 -3.84 12.69
N GLU A 72 17.47 -3.23 13.39
CA GLU A 72 17.68 -1.78 13.35
C GLU A 72 19.10 -1.45 12.85
N ILE A 73 19.15 -0.67 11.77
CA ILE A 73 20.33 0.07 11.29
C ILE A 73 21.38 -0.74 10.52
N ILE A 74 20.98 -1.43 9.44
CA ILE A 74 21.85 -1.57 8.24
C ILE A 74 21.01 -1.31 6.98
N ALA A 75 20.81 -0.03 6.70
CA ALA A 75 20.30 0.48 5.43
C ALA A 75 21.48 0.90 4.55
N THR A 76 22.18 -0.07 3.98
CA THR A 76 23.11 0.15 2.87
C THR A 76 22.44 -0.35 1.58
N THR A 77 21.99 0.62 0.77
CA THR A 77 21.79 0.54 -0.69
C THR A 77 21.12 -0.73 -1.28
N LEU A 78 19.87 -1.02 -0.91
CA LEU A 78 19.06 -2.13 -1.44
C LEU A 78 17.61 -1.66 -1.70
N GLU A 79 16.97 -2.08 -2.80
CA GLU A 79 15.56 -1.80 -3.12
C GLU A 79 14.63 -2.56 -2.16
N LYS A 80 14.58 -2.11 -0.91
CA LYS A 80 13.72 -2.70 0.13
C LYS A 80 12.28 -2.26 -0.05
N GLY A 81 11.37 -3.17 0.22
CA GLY A 81 9.94 -2.89 0.29
C GLY A 81 9.29 -3.53 1.48
N VAL A 82 8.06 -3.10 1.74
CA VAL A 82 7.22 -3.58 2.81
C VAL A 82 5.87 -3.93 2.22
N TYR A 83 5.35 -5.10 2.56
CA TYR A 83 3.99 -5.50 2.23
C TYR A 83 3.19 -5.86 3.47
N ARG A 84 1.87 -5.83 3.33
CA ARG A 84 0.89 -6.26 4.33
C ARG A 84 0.00 -7.33 3.73
N ASN A 85 -0.24 -8.37 4.50
CA ASN A 85 -1.17 -9.43 4.12
C ASN A 85 -2.61 -8.88 4.09
N ILE A 86 -3.28 -9.03 2.95
CA ILE A 86 -4.64 -8.55 2.72
C ILE A 86 -5.62 -9.22 3.68
N SER A 87 -5.48 -10.53 3.91
CA SER A 87 -6.34 -11.30 4.81
C SER A 87 -6.26 -10.79 6.25
N VAL A 88 -5.07 -10.40 6.71
CA VAL A 88 -4.86 -9.77 8.03
C VAL A 88 -5.53 -8.40 8.10
N ILE A 89 -5.42 -7.57 7.05
CA ILE A 89 -6.14 -6.29 6.97
C ILE A 89 -7.65 -6.52 7.05
N LEU A 90 -8.18 -7.47 6.28
CA LEU A 90 -9.61 -7.80 6.28
C LEU A 90 -10.08 -8.27 7.66
N ARG A 91 -9.32 -9.14 8.35
CA ARG A 91 -9.64 -9.58 9.71
C ARG A 91 -9.80 -8.41 10.68
N PHE A 92 -9.01 -7.36 10.52
CA PHE A 92 -9.09 -6.17 11.36
C PHE A 92 -10.23 -5.23 10.97
N VAL A 93 -10.48 -5.05 9.66
CA VAL A 93 -11.42 -4.04 9.15
C VAL A 93 -12.87 -4.55 9.07
N VAL A 94 -13.09 -5.82 8.71
CA VAL A 94 -14.43 -6.40 8.51
C VAL A 94 -15.33 -6.26 9.74
N PRO A 95 -14.89 -6.54 10.99
CA PRO A 95 -15.74 -6.39 12.17
C PRO A 95 -16.28 -4.97 12.34
N LYS A 96 -15.43 -3.96 12.08
CA LYS A 96 -15.82 -2.54 12.13
C LYS A 96 -16.85 -2.21 11.04
N LEU A 97 -16.66 -2.72 9.83
CA LEU A 97 -17.60 -2.48 8.72
C LEU A 97 -18.96 -3.17 8.93
N VAL A 98 -18.99 -4.35 9.54
CA VAL A 98 -20.23 -5.01 9.96
C VAL A 98 -20.95 -4.18 11.03
N THR A 99 -20.21 -3.70 12.04
CA THR A 99 -20.76 -2.87 13.12
C THR A 99 -21.38 -1.58 12.56
N ASN A 100 -20.71 -0.99 11.58
CA ASN A 100 -21.17 0.21 10.88
C ASN A 100 -22.28 -0.06 9.84
N LYS A 101 -22.76 -1.31 9.71
CA LYS A 101 -23.78 -1.74 8.73
C LYS A 101 -23.39 -1.48 7.28
N VAL A 102 -22.08 -1.42 6.99
CA VAL A 102 -21.53 -1.37 5.63
C VAL A 102 -21.51 -2.77 5.03
N LEU A 103 -21.10 -3.75 5.82
CA LEU A 103 -21.12 -5.17 5.46
C LEU A 103 -22.27 -5.88 6.20
N SER A 104 -22.79 -6.95 5.59
CA SER A 104 -23.90 -7.74 6.11
C SER A 104 -23.65 -9.22 5.91
N TYR A 105 -23.83 -10.01 6.98
CA TYR A 105 -23.73 -11.46 6.92
C TYR A 105 -24.77 -12.12 6.01
N LYS A 106 -25.88 -11.42 5.72
CA LYS A 106 -26.91 -11.91 4.78
C LYS A 106 -26.43 -11.90 3.32
N THR A 107 -25.47 -11.04 3.01
CA THR A 107 -24.89 -10.86 1.67
C THR A 107 -23.38 -10.73 1.82
N PRO A 108 -22.68 -11.85 2.12
CA PRO A 108 -21.29 -11.81 2.54
C PRO A 108 -20.35 -11.69 1.33
N ILE A 109 -20.43 -10.55 0.63
CA ILE A 109 -19.57 -10.23 -0.52
C ILE A 109 -18.77 -8.97 -0.19
N ILE A 110 -17.45 -9.06 -0.33
CA ILE A 110 -16.54 -7.93 -0.19
C ILE A 110 -15.96 -7.61 -1.56
N TYR A 111 -16.17 -6.39 -1.99
CA TYR A 111 -15.62 -5.86 -3.24
C TYR A 111 -14.33 -5.11 -2.92
N LEU A 112 -13.20 -5.61 -3.42
CA LEU A 112 -11.87 -5.05 -3.21
C LEU A 112 -11.42 -4.29 -4.44
N ARG A 113 -10.89 -3.08 -4.26
CA ARG A 113 -10.24 -2.31 -5.32
C ARG A 113 -8.74 -2.23 -5.06
N ILE A 114 -7.94 -2.70 -6.00
CA ILE A 114 -6.48 -2.55 -5.99
C ILE A 114 -6.09 -1.39 -6.91
N SER A 115 -5.20 -0.52 -6.42
CA SER A 115 -4.69 0.62 -7.16
C SER A 115 -3.25 0.91 -6.78
N GLY A 116 -2.41 1.31 -7.74
CA GLY A 116 -1.04 1.72 -7.46
C GLY A 116 -0.67 3.03 -8.13
N ASP A 117 0.30 3.72 -7.54
CA ASP A 117 0.85 4.97 -8.05
C ASP A 117 2.32 5.11 -7.64
N ARG A 118 3.06 5.89 -8.40
CA ARG A 118 4.44 6.27 -8.11
C ARG A 118 4.49 7.63 -7.45
N ARG A 119 5.24 7.72 -6.35
CA ARG A 119 5.50 8.99 -5.66
C ARG A 119 6.98 9.31 -5.56
N ASN A 120 7.33 10.54 -5.92
CA ASN A 120 8.67 11.09 -5.70
C ASN A 120 8.72 11.82 -4.34
N VAL A 121 9.47 11.28 -3.39
CA VAL A 121 9.65 11.86 -2.06
C VAL A 121 10.94 12.70 -2.04
N GLY A 122 10.81 13.98 -1.72
CA GLY A 122 11.94 14.91 -1.58
C GLY A 122 12.79 15.10 -2.84
N LYS A 123 12.24 14.79 -4.03
CA LYS A 123 12.96 14.72 -5.33
C LYS A 123 14.14 13.73 -5.37
N LYS A 124 14.31 12.90 -4.34
CA LYS A 124 15.47 12.00 -4.19
C LYS A 124 15.09 10.53 -4.28
N ILE A 125 13.96 10.14 -3.69
CA ILE A 125 13.57 8.73 -3.61
C ILE A 125 12.26 8.53 -4.35
N LYS A 126 12.27 7.57 -5.26
CA LYS A 126 11.11 7.11 -6.02
C LYS A 126 10.51 5.94 -5.26
N HIS A 127 9.27 6.08 -4.83
CA HIS A 127 8.50 5.00 -4.23
C HIS A 127 7.37 4.61 -5.16
N VAL A 128 7.03 3.33 -5.10
CA VAL A 128 5.79 2.81 -5.66
C VAL A 128 4.94 2.33 -4.50
N MET A 129 3.68 2.77 -4.50
CA MET A 129 2.71 2.42 -3.47
C MET A 129 1.52 1.72 -4.13
N ILE A 130 1.09 0.62 -3.53
CA ILE A 130 -0.14 -0.05 -3.91
C ILE A 130 -1.08 -0.09 -2.70
N THR A 131 -2.35 0.17 -3.00
CA THR A 131 -3.42 0.39 -2.05
C THR A 131 -4.60 -0.52 -2.34
N LEU A 132 -5.33 -0.83 -1.29
CA LEU A 132 -6.53 -1.61 -1.25
C LEU A 132 -7.66 -0.74 -0.71
N ALA A 133 -8.82 -0.73 -1.37
CA ALA A 133 -10.04 -0.11 -0.84
C ALA A 133 -11.20 -1.10 -0.85
N ILE A 134 -12.11 -0.99 0.12
CA ILE A 134 -13.32 -1.81 0.21
C ILE A 134 -14.48 -1.01 -0.40
N LEU A 135 -14.96 -1.44 -1.57
CA LEU A 135 -15.96 -0.71 -2.36
C LEU A 135 -17.36 -0.75 -1.75
N ASN A 136 -17.63 -1.67 -0.81
CA ASN A 136 -18.89 -1.70 -0.08
C ASN A 136 -19.13 -0.39 0.68
N ASP A 137 -18.08 0.28 1.17
CA ASP A 137 -18.18 1.56 1.86
C ASP A 137 -18.23 2.75 0.89
N LYS A 138 -19.29 2.81 0.08
CA LYS A 138 -19.46 3.85 -0.96
C LYS A 138 -19.36 5.27 -0.41
N LYS A 139 -19.79 5.50 0.84
CA LYS A 139 -19.80 6.83 1.46
C LYS A 139 -18.40 7.33 1.81
N ASN A 140 -17.52 6.42 2.18
CA ASN A 140 -16.15 6.77 2.59
C ASN A 140 -15.10 6.48 1.53
N LEU A 141 -15.47 5.93 0.36
CA LEU A 141 -14.53 5.53 -0.70
C LEU A 141 -13.57 6.65 -1.15
N MET A 142 -13.99 7.91 -1.08
CA MET A 142 -13.16 9.06 -1.46
C MET A 142 -12.26 9.56 -0.33
N LYS A 143 -12.40 9.02 0.87
CA LYS A 143 -11.64 9.43 2.04
C LYS A 143 -10.31 8.68 2.11
N PRO A 144 -9.18 9.33 2.43
CA PRO A 144 -7.89 8.66 2.54
C PRO A 144 -7.89 7.45 3.48
N GLU A 145 -8.68 7.49 4.55
CA GLU A 145 -8.75 6.43 5.56
C GLU A 145 -9.39 5.12 5.04
N SER A 146 -10.04 5.14 3.88
CA SER A 146 -10.58 3.94 3.22
C SER A 146 -9.57 3.24 2.30
N HIS A 147 -8.36 3.80 2.11
CA HIS A 147 -7.32 3.23 1.26
C HIS A 147 -6.19 2.69 2.13
N TYR A 148 -6.11 1.36 2.22
CA TYR A 148 -5.11 0.65 2.98
C TYR A 148 -3.89 0.39 2.11
N THR A 149 -2.72 0.92 2.49
CA THR A 149 -1.47 0.57 1.81
C THR A 149 -1.15 -0.91 2.05
N ILE A 150 -1.06 -1.68 0.97
CA ILE A 150 -0.72 -3.11 1.02
C ILE A 150 0.73 -3.36 0.61
N LEU A 151 1.34 -2.43 -0.12
CA LEU A 151 2.71 -2.56 -0.58
C LEU A 151 3.33 -1.17 -0.79
N LEU A 152 4.55 -1.01 -0.30
CA LEU A 152 5.37 0.18 -0.49
C LEU A 152 6.82 -0.24 -0.69
N PHE A 153 7.44 0.15 -1.80
CA PHE A 153 8.85 -0.13 -2.04
C PHE A 153 9.58 1.05 -2.64
N SER A 154 10.88 1.14 -2.39
CA SER A 154 11.76 2.10 -3.06
C SER A 154 12.22 1.50 -4.38
N GLY A 155 11.98 2.18 -5.48
CA GLY A 155 12.34 1.67 -6.79
C GLY A 155 11.74 2.46 -7.95
N THR A 156 11.92 1.94 -9.15
CA THR A 156 11.28 2.48 -10.34
C THR A 156 10.03 1.69 -10.70
N GLU A 157 8.98 2.42 -11.04
CA GLU A 157 7.76 1.89 -11.65
C GLU A 157 8.10 1.36 -13.05
N ASN A 158 8.59 0.13 -13.10
CA ASN A 158 8.88 -0.62 -14.32
C ASN A 158 8.27 -2.02 -14.19
N TYR A 159 8.03 -2.67 -15.33
CA TYR A 159 7.34 -3.96 -15.38
C TYR A 159 8.06 -5.05 -14.59
N VAL A 160 9.39 -5.15 -14.69
CA VAL A 160 10.18 -6.22 -14.05
C VAL A 160 10.10 -6.11 -12.53
N SER A 161 10.39 -4.92 -11.98
CA SER A 161 10.31 -4.66 -10.54
C SER A 161 8.90 -4.89 -10.02
N LEU A 162 7.88 -4.40 -10.73
CA LEU A 162 6.47 -4.61 -10.35
C LEU A 162 6.08 -6.08 -10.37
N LYS A 163 6.48 -6.85 -11.39
CA LYS A 163 6.15 -8.27 -11.52
C LYS A 163 6.66 -9.08 -10.33
N VAL A 164 7.94 -8.89 -9.98
CA VAL A 164 8.57 -9.56 -8.83
C VAL A 164 7.90 -9.12 -7.53
N THR A 165 7.70 -7.80 -7.37
CA THR A 165 7.17 -7.26 -6.12
C THR A 165 5.71 -7.63 -5.86
N LEU A 166 4.90 -7.71 -6.92
CA LEU A 166 3.47 -8.00 -6.83
C LEU A 166 3.15 -9.49 -6.73
N GLU A 167 4.10 -10.38 -7.01
CA GLU A 167 3.86 -11.83 -7.02
C GLU A 167 3.20 -12.34 -5.72
N PRO A 168 3.66 -11.98 -4.51
CA PRO A 168 3.00 -12.41 -3.27
C PRO A 168 1.56 -11.88 -3.14
N ILE A 169 1.32 -10.65 -3.57
CA ILE A 169 -0.01 -10.01 -3.52
C ILE A 169 -0.96 -10.67 -4.53
N CYS A 170 -0.47 -10.98 -5.73
CA CYS A 170 -1.23 -11.69 -6.75
C CYS A 170 -1.62 -13.10 -6.28
N TYR A 171 -0.69 -13.83 -5.66
CA TYR A 171 -0.99 -15.14 -5.08
C TYR A 171 -2.06 -15.03 -4.00
N GLU A 172 -1.92 -14.08 -3.07
CA GLU A 172 -2.90 -13.88 -2.00
C GLU A 172 -4.30 -13.52 -2.55
N LEU A 173 -4.38 -12.63 -3.54
CA LEU A 173 -5.66 -12.26 -4.17
C LEU A 173 -6.31 -13.46 -4.89
N GLN A 174 -5.52 -14.31 -5.54
CA GLN A 174 -6.02 -15.52 -6.19
C GLN A 174 -6.56 -16.52 -5.17
N GLU A 175 -5.87 -16.71 -4.05
CA GLU A 175 -6.32 -17.59 -2.97
C GLU A 175 -7.62 -17.05 -2.33
N LEU A 176 -7.70 -15.74 -2.06
CA LEU A 176 -8.90 -15.10 -1.53
C LEU A 176 -10.11 -15.21 -2.48
N HIS A 177 -9.88 -15.10 -3.78
CA HIS A 177 -10.92 -15.24 -4.79
C HIS A 177 -11.41 -16.69 -4.92
N LYS A 178 -10.52 -17.69 -4.77
CA LYS A 178 -10.86 -19.12 -4.90
C LYS A 178 -11.48 -19.71 -3.64
N ASN A 179 -10.87 -19.43 -2.49
CA ASN A 179 -11.16 -20.11 -1.22
C ASN A 179 -12.05 -19.29 -0.28
N GLU A 180 -12.46 -18.10 -0.72
CA GLU A 180 -13.19 -17.11 0.07
C GLU A 180 -12.40 -16.62 1.30
N PHE A 181 -12.84 -15.52 1.90
CA PHE A 181 -12.24 -15.00 3.13
C PHE A 181 -13.04 -15.48 4.34
N ILE A 182 -12.36 -16.11 5.30
CA ILE A 182 -12.97 -16.53 6.58
C ILE A 182 -12.63 -15.50 7.66
N ASP A 183 -13.66 -14.90 8.27
CA ASP A 183 -13.49 -13.92 9.34
C ASP A 183 -13.32 -14.54 10.73
N THR A 184 -13.25 -13.69 11.77
CA THR A 184 -13.02 -14.11 13.16
C THR A 184 -14.16 -14.91 13.78
N ILE A 185 -15.34 -14.95 13.17
CA ILE A 185 -16.50 -15.73 13.63
C ILE A 185 -16.81 -16.91 12.69
N ASN A 186 -15.86 -17.29 11.84
CA ASN A 186 -16.00 -18.33 10.82
C ASN A 186 -17.07 -18.04 9.74
N GLN A 187 -17.42 -16.77 9.51
CA GLN A 187 -18.21 -16.41 8.34
C GLN A 187 -17.33 -16.45 7.09
N GLN A 188 -17.82 -17.10 6.04
CA GLN A 188 -17.25 -17.06 4.70
C GLN A 188 -17.71 -15.82 3.93
N TRP A 189 -16.77 -15.10 3.37
CA TRP A 189 -16.97 -13.90 2.57
C TRP A 189 -16.44 -14.12 1.16
N LYS A 190 -17.32 -14.03 0.16
CA LYS A 190 -16.90 -14.02 -1.24
C LYS A 190 -16.11 -12.73 -1.52
N ILE A 191 -14.95 -12.87 -2.15
CA ILE A 191 -14.10 -11.75 -2.54
C ILE A 191 -14.22 -11.50 -4.04
N GLU A 192 -14.60 -10.28 -4.41
CA GLU A 192 -14.57 -9.82 -5.80
C GLU A 192 -13.57 -8.68 -5.95
N VAL A 193 -12.63 -8.82 -6.89
CA VAL A 193 -11.49 -7.92 -7.03
C VAL A 193 -11.64 -7.07 -8.28
N PHE A 194 -11.43 -5.77 -8.12
CA PHE A 194 -11.37 -4.78 -9.19
C PHE A 194 -9.99 -4.14 -9.20
N PHE A 195 -9.46 -3.94 -10.39
CA PHE A 195 -8.21 -3.22 -10.57
C PHE A 195 -8.48 -1.86 -11.22
N SER A 196 -7.95 -0.79 -10.64
CA SER A 196 -8.08 0.56 -11.18
C SER A 196 -6.90 1.41 -10.79
N SER A 197 -6.27 2.07 -11.76
CA SER A 197 -5.14 2.97 -11.53
C SER A 197 -5.13 4.08 -12.58
N ASP A 198 -4.18 5.02 -12.44
CA ASP A 198 -3.87 5.90 -13.55
C ASP A 198 -3.43 5.09 -14.78
N TRP A 199 -3.66 5.65 -15.97
CA TRP A 199 -3.44 4.95 -17.23
C TRP A 199 -1.99 4.46 -17.38
N LYS A 200 -1.00 5.20 -16.87
CA LYS A 200 0.40 4.85 -17.02
C LYS A 200 0.75 3.63 -16.18
N PHE A 201 0.30 3.57 -14.92
CA PHE A 201 0.51 2.41 -14.08
C PHE A 201 -0.19 1.16 -14.64
N LEU A 202 -1.43 1.32 -15.14
CA LEU A 202 -2.15 0.24 -15.84
C LEU A 202 -1.38 -0.25 -17.06
N ALA A 203 -0.88 0.67 -17.88
CA ALA A 203 -0.12 0.36 -19.09
C ALA A 203 1.12 -0.47 -18.76
N ILE A 204 1.86 -0.10 -17.71
CA ILE A 204 3.07 -0.83 -17.30
C ILE A 204 2.73 -2.25 -16.86
N ILE A 205 1.73 -2.45 -15.99
CA ILE A 205 1.39 -3.78 -15.47
C ILE A 205 0.82 -4.70 -16.56
N LEU A 206 0.06 -4.15 -17.50
CA LEU A 206 -0.52 -4.90 -18.61
C LEU A 206 0.44 -5.07 -19.80
N GLY A 207 1.64 -4.48 -19.75
CA GLY A 207 2.65 -4.59 -20.80
C GLY A 207 2.36 -3.76 -22.06
N PHE A 208 1.59 -2.68 -21.95
CA PHE A 208 1.41 -1.73 -23.04
C PHE A 208 2.67 -0.90 -23.26
N ASN A 209 2.97 -0.63 -24.54
CA ASN A 209 4.18 0.08 -24.92
C ASN A 209 4.12 1.59 -24.61
N ALA A 210 3.01 2.26 -24.96
CA ALA A 210 2.86 3.71 -24.82
C ALA A 210 1.40 4.17 -25.03
N PRO A 211 1.01 5.38 -24.55
CA PRO A 211 -0.35 5.89 -24.74
C PRO A 211 -0.67 6.25 -26.18
N ASN A 212 0.35 6.45 -27.00
CA ASN A 212 0.23 6.68 -28.44
C ASN A 212 0.36 5.39 -29.27
N ALA A 213 0.38 4.21 -28.63
CA ALA A 213 0.40 2.95 -29.34
C ALA A 213 -0.87 2.76 -30.18
N PHE A 214 -0.77 1.95 -31.23
CA PHE A 214 -1.91 1.63 -32.09
C PHE A 214 -3.08 1.05 -31.28
N ASN A 215 -2.77 0.12 -30.37
CA ASN A 215 -3.67 -0.40 -29.34
C ASN A 215 -3.28 0.21 -27.99
N PHE A 216 -3.97 1.28 -27.59
CA PHE A 216 -3.63 2.01 -26.35
C PHE A 216 -4.61 1.76 -25.20
N CYS A 217 -5.80 1.22 -25.49
CA CYS A 217 -6.84 1.06 -24.50
C CYS A 217 -6.66 -0.25 -23.72
N PRO A 218 -6.58 -0.19 -22.37
CA PRO A 218 -6.54 -1.38 -21.52
C PRO A 218 -7.82 -2.23 -21.57
N TRP A 219 -8.93 -1.66 -22.05
CA TRP A 219 -10.27 -2.25 -21.92
C TRP A 219 -10.89 -2.67 -23.26
N CYS A 220 -10.36 -2.21 -24.40
CA CYS A 220 -10.82 -2.60 -25.73
C CYS A 220 -9.69 -2.82 -26.72
N LEU A 221 -9.99 -3.58 -27.78
CA LEU A 221 -9.14 -3.75 -28.98
C LEU A 221 -9.31 -2.59 -29.97
N CYS A 222 -9.71 -1.43 -29.46
CA CYS A 222 -9.90 -0.23 -30.25
C CYS A 222 -8.55 0.32 -30.69
N THR A 223 -8.46 0.67 -31.97
CA THR A 223 -7.26 1.21 -32.58
C THR A 223 -7.35 2.72 -32.64
N LYS A 224 -6.20 3.40 -32.72
CA LYS A 224 -6.15 4.85 -32.85
C LYS A 224 -6.98 5.38 -34.04
N ASP A 225 -7.02 4.62 -35.13
CA ASP A 225 -7.75 5.00 -36.36
C ASP A 225 -9.27 4.95 -36.19
N LEU A 226 -9.77 4.18 -35.21
CA LEU A 226 -11.21 4.04 -34.93
C LEU A 226 -11.78 5.15 -34.02
N ILE A 227 -10.91 5.99 -33.45
CA ILE A 227 -11.27 7.04 -32.46
C ILE A 227 -10.84 8.41 -33.01
N SER A 228 -10.92 8.60 -34.33
CA SER A 228 -10.62 9.89 -34.96
C SER A 228 -11.46 11.02 -34.34
N ASP A 229 -10.77 11.98 -33.70
CA ASP A 229 -11.30 13.32 -33.41
C ASP A 229 -11.51 14.14 -34.71
#